data_AF-A0A8J6RHC4-F1
#
_entry.id   AF-A0A8J6RHC4-F1
#
_cell.length_a   1.000
_cell.length_b   1.000
_cell.length_c   1.000
_cell.angle_alpha   90.00
_cell.angle_beta   90.00
_cell.angle_gamma   90.00
#
_symmetry.space_group_name_H-M   'P 1'
#
loop_
_entity.id
_entity.type
_entity.pdbx_description
1 polymer ?
#
loop_
_entity_poly.entity_id
_entity_poly.type
_entity_poly.pdbx_seq_one_letter_code
_entity_poly.pdbx_strand_id
1 'polypeptide(L)'
;MLKAIEKLLISASVVGVSAIASNPAFATTLKPSNIQFSTYQDKPQLQTYLFGDTQYKTVNGIERQLLNDITRDDINKATQALTDDSAATNVEFWYGSENPQRVGFTANLGKNTVKVETVVQEDWQDEKLAKGWLDGFLGAYASLLPASPTADQYNLMLDTLKTKGLYSAGDPNVGAVALDDQTGKLQIDLVGHLDRAGLYIDTRQTIPNPVKTIRQNGKIVPNPTFGQPIPNPNYLKPKNDARYATGNIFLDQAIVALATKSVQQGKFFQMSEIAKVTFNGVVDYAFGFSAIDSGAFAADASVSDTTSHTAIYSWNRTYQLPPSESVPEPSAMLGLISVGGFLVGKRKMLKKA
;
A
#
# COMPACT_ATOMS: atom_id res chain seq x y z
N MET A 1 17.37 -49.87 8.31
CA MET A 1 16.32 -49.27 7.44
C MET A 1 16.47 -47.76 7.52
N LEU A 2 17.29 -47.19 6.63
CA LEU A 2 17.46 -45.74 6.51
C LEU A 2 16.24 -45.18 5.79
N LYS A 3 15.49 -44.27 6.44
CA LYS A 3 14.46 -43.47 5.75
C LYS A 3 15.16 -42.30 5.07
N ALA A 4 14.98 -42.23 3.75
CA ALA A 4 15.45 -41.17 2.90
C ALA A 4 14.90 -39.82 3.38
N ILE A 5 15.80 -38.87 3.61
CA ILE A 5 15.48 -37.45 3.74
C ILE A 5 15.19 -36.98 2.32
N GLU A 6 13.91 -36.79 2.00
CA GLU A 6 13.50 -36.05 0.81
C GLU A 6 14.00 -34.61 0.98
N LYS A 7 15.08 -34.29 0.27
CA LYS A 7 15.56 -32.93 0.10
C LYS A 7 14.48 -32.16 -0.65
N LEU A 8 13.74 -31.34 0.08
CA LEU A 8 12.89 -30.28 -0.46
C LEU A 8 13.78 -29.36 -1.29
N LEU A 9 13.75 -29.53 -2.61
CA LEU A 9 14.25 -28.55 -3.57
C LEU A 9 13.37 -27.32 -3.45
N ILE A 10 13.79 -26.40 -2.59
CA ILE A 10 13.39 -25.00 -2.66
C ILE A 10 13.89 -24.55 -4.03
N SER A 11 12.99 -24.49 -5.01
CA SER A 11 13.22 -23.79 -6.25
C SER A 11 13.48 -22.33 -5.87
N ALA A 12 14.75 -21.98 -5.70
CA ALA A 12 15.21 -20.61 -5.68
C ALA A 12 14.82 -20.02 -7.03
N SER A 13 13.69 -19.29 -7.05
CA SER A 13 13.36 -18.41 -8.15
C SER A 13 14.55 -17.47 -8.31
N VAL A 14 15.22 -17.64 -9.43
CA VAL A 14 16.34 -16.83 -9.89
C VAL A 14 15.94 -15.36 -9.81
N VAL A 15 16.72 -14.59 -9.04
CA VAL A 15 16.97 -13.15 -9.18
C VAL A 15 15.83 -12.41 -9.87
N GLY A 16 14.78 -12.12 -9.10
CA GLY A 16 13.77 -11.19 -9.55
C GLY A 16 14.45 -9.84 -9.75
N VAL A 17 14.55 -9.40 -11.01
CA VAL A 17 14.70 -8.00 -11.31
C VAL A 17 13.61 -7.32 -10.50
N SER A 18 13.97 -6.62 -9.42
CA SER A 18 13.03 -5.76 -8.70
C SER A 18 12.54 -4.79 -9.75
N ALA A 19 11.36 -5.06 -10.30
CA ALA A 19 10.71 -4.13 -11.19
C ALA A 19 10.37 -2.96 -10.30
N ILE A 20 11.24 -1.95 -10.27
CA ILE A 20 10.87 -0.63 -9.80
C ILE A 20 9.67 -0.28 -10.67
N ALA A 21 8.48 -0.26 -10.08
CA ALA A 21 7.27 0.08 -10.79
C ALA A 21 7.44 1.52 -11.29
N SER A 22 7.92 1.67 -12.53
CA SER A 22 8.04 2.95 -13.18
C SER A 22 6.70 3.29 -13.81
N ASN A 23 6.28 4.54 -13.68
CA ASN A 23 5.08 5.04 -14.35
C ASN A 23 5.17 4.77 -15.87
N PRO A 24 4.05 4.40 -16.54
CA PRO A 24 4.05 4.28 -17.99
C PRO A 24 4.45 5.61 -18.63
N ALA A 25 5.21 5.55 -19.73
CA ALA A 25 5.86 6.71 -20.36
C ALA A 25 4.91 7.85 -20.84
N PHE A 26 3.59 7.63 -20.80
CA PHE A 26 2.55 8.58 -21.19
C PHE A 26 1.71 9.10 -20.02
N ALA A 27 2.02 8.72 -18.78
CA ALA A 27 1.24 9.18 -17.64
C ALA A 27 1.69 10.56 -17.16
N THR A 28 0.73 11.43 -16.87
CA THR A 28 0.95 12.64 -16.09
C THR A 28 1.14 12.25 -14.62
N THR A 29 2.28 12.59 -14.05
CA THR A 29 2.62 12.37 -12.64
C THR A 29 2.49 13.65 -11.82
N LEU A 30 2.59 13.52 -10.50
CA LEU A 30 2.61 14.66 -9.59
C LEU A 30 3.81 15.58 -9.87
N LYS A 31 3.60 16.89 -9.69
CA LYS A 31 4.66 17.90 -9.78
C LYS A 31 4.83 18.58 -8.43
N PRO A 32 6.07 18.85 -7.97
CA PRO A 32 6.31 19.45 -6.66
C PRO A 32 5.51 20.74 -6.41
N SER A 33 5.38 21.60 -7.43
CA SER A 33 4.69 22.89 -7.33
C SER A 33 3.19 22.81 -7.06
N ASN A 34 2.59 21.63 -7.22
CA ASN A 34 1.15 21.47 -7.25
C ASN A 34 0.62 20.62 -6.10
N ILE A 35 1.45 20.20 -5.15
CA ILE A 35 1.03 19.39 -4.00
C ILE A 35 0.74 20.31 -2.82
N GLN A 36 -0.43 20.13 -2.21
CA GLN A 36 -0.85 20.85 -1.01
C GLN A 36 -1.27 19.84 0.05
N PHE A 37 -0.51 19.76 1.14
CA PHE A 37 -0.83 18.91 2.27
C PHE A 37 -1.88 19.56 3.17
N SER A 38 -2.87 18.78 3.59
CA SER A 38 -3.81 19.20 4.64
C SER A 38 -3.15 19.06 6.02
N THR A 39 -3.62 19.84 6.98
CA THR A 39 -3.14 19.78 8.37
C THR A 39 -4.26 19.42 9.34
N TYR A 40 -3.92 18.68 10.39
CA TYR A 40 -4.74 18.49 11.58
C TYR A 40 -4.00 19.09 12.79
N GLN A 41 -4.66 20.00 13.53
CA GLN A 41 -4.05 20.74 14.64
C GLN A 41 -2.71 21.39 14.25
N ASP A 42 -2.71 22.13 13.14
CA ASP A 42 -1.55 22.86 12.59
C ASP A 42 -0.33 21.99 12.23
N LYS A 43 -0.52 20.67 12.12
CA LYS A 43 0.51 19.73 11.67
C LYS A 43 0.03 18.91 10.49
N PRO A 44 0.89 18.61 9.51
CA PRO A 44 0.49 17.76 8.39
C PRO A 44 0.28 16.29 8.79
N GLN A 45 0.86 15.84 9.92
CA GLN A 45 0.74 14.46 10.44
C GLN A 45 1.23 13.43 9.43
N LEU A 46 2.44 13.65 8.92
CA LEU A 46 3.06 12.78 7.91
C LEU A 46 4.39 12.22 8.38
N GLN A 47 4.66 10.96 8.04
CA GLN A 47 5.98 10.35 8.12
C GLN A 47 6.40 9.98 6.69
N THR A 48 7.59 10.41 6.29
CA THR A 48 8.12 10.20 4.94
C THR A 48 9.25 9.21 4.99
N TYR A 49 9.28 8.30 4.02
CA TYR A 49 10.31 7.28 3.87
C TYR A 49 10.98 7.44 2.51
N LEU A 50 12.23 7.88 2.53
CA LEU A 50 13.08 8.02 1.36
C LEU A 50 14.28 7.06 1.44
N PHE A 51 14.85 6.75 0.28
CA PHE A 51 16.19 6.17 0.24
C PHE A 51 17.22 7.23 0.63
N GLY A 52 17.95 7.00 1.71
CA GLY A 52 19.14 7.77 2.09
C GLY A 52 20.41 7.04 1.67
N ASP A 53 21.35 6.87 2.60
CA ASP A 53 22.58 6.12 2.35
C ASP A 53 22.27 4.70 1.90
N THR A 54 22.94 4.23 0.85
CA THR A 54 22.74 2.89 0.30
C THR A 54 23.09 1.82 1.33
N GLN A 55 22.06 1.23 1.92
CA GLN A 55 22.15 0.14 2.88
C GLN A 55 21.11 -0.91 2.52
N TYR A 56 21.44 -2.17 2.78
CA TYR A 56 20.57 -3.31 2.44
C TYR A 56 20.30 -4.16 3.68
N LYS A 57 19.13 -4.81 3.69
CA LYS A 57 18.76 -5.82 4.68
C LYS A 57 18.15 -7.01 3.98
N THR A 58 18.64 -8.21 4.29
CA THR A 58 17.98 -9.44 3.85
C THR A 58 16.84 -9.76 4.81
N VAL A 59 15.61 -9.78 4.30
CA VAL A 59 14.41 -10.10 5.07
C VAL A 59 13.58 -11.11 4.29
N ASN A 60 13.21 -12.21 4.95
CA ASN A 60 12.54 -13.36 4.32
C ASN A 60 13.28 -13.90 3.08
N GLY A 61 14.62 -13.89 3.12
CA GLY A 61 15.48 -14.37 2.03
C GLY A 61 15.64 -13.43 0.83
N ILE A 62 15.05 -12.23 0.89
CA ILE A 62 15.12 -11.21 -0.17
C ILE A 62 15.93 -10.02 0.37
N GLU A 63 16.96 -9.63 -0.36
CA GLU A 63 17.73 -8.42 -0.09
C GLU A 63 16.95 -7.19 -0.56
N ARG A 64 16.75 -6.23 0.34
CA ARG A 64 16.00 -4.99 0.06
C ARG A 64 16.81 -3.77 0.51
N GLN A 65 16.69 -2.68 -0.23
CA GLN A 65 17.30 -1.41 0.15
C GLN A 65 16.53 -0.79 1.31
N LEU A 66 17.25 -0.19 2.26
CA LEU A 66 16.65 0.47 3.41
C LEU A 66 16.12 1.86 3.05
N LEU A 67 14.89 2.12 3.48
CA LEU A 67 14.32 3.47 3.56
C LEU A 67 14.79 4.09 4.89
N ASN A 68 15.95 4.75 4.86
CA ASN A 68 16.67 5.25 6.05
C ASN A 68 16.76 6.78 6.12
N ASP A 69 16.21 7.51 5.15
CA ASP A 69 15.95 8.94 5.26
C ASP A 69 14.49 9.13 5.68
N ILE A 70 14.26 9.02 6.99
CA ILE A 70 12.93 9.07 7.60
C ILE A 70 12.72 10.42 8.26
N THR A 71 11.69 11.15 7.86
CA THR A 71 11.36 12.47 8.40
C THR A 71 9.90 12.57 8.80
N ARG A 72 9.60 13.39 9.81
CA ARG A 72 8.24 13.66 10.29
C ARG A 72 7.87 15.11 10.07
N ASP A 73 6.65 15.32 9.60
CA ASP A 73 6.04 16.62 9.35
C ASP A 73 6.88 17.56 8.44
N ASP A 74 7.76 17.01 7.59
CA ASP A 74 8.55 17.74 6.59
C ASP A 74 7.88 17.67 5.21
N ILE A 75 7.22 18.76 4.82
CA ILE A 75 6.50 18.87 3.55
C ILE A 75 7.43 18.77 2.34
N ASN A 76 8.69 19.23 2.45
CA ASN A 76 9.61 19.17 1.32
C ASN A 76 10.03 17.72 1.05
N LYS A 77 10.30 16.95 2.10
CA LYS A 77 10.59 15.52 2.00
C LYS A 77 9.38 14.74 1.49
N ALA A 78 8.20 15.03 2.01
CA ALA A 78 6.96 14.40 1.54
C ALA A 78 6.69 14.69 0.06
N THR A 79 6.92 15.93 -0.38
CA THR A 79 6.80 16.33 -1.79
C THR A 79 7.82 15.59 -2.65
N GLN A 80 9.07 15.45 -2.17
CA GLN A 80 10.12 14.68 -2.84
C GLN A 80 9.69 13.23 -3.04
N ALA A 81 9.24 12.54 -1.98
CA ALA A 81 8.82 11.14 -2.06
C ALA A 81 7.69 10.91 -3.07
N LEU A 82 6.71 11.82 -3.14
CA LEU A 82 5.60 11.70 -4.10
C LEU A 82 5.99 12.03 -5.56
N THR A 83 7.22 12.49 -5.81
CA THR A 83 7.66 13.01 -7.13
C THR A 83 9.03 12.50 -7.59
N ASP A 84 9.60 11.50 -6.91
CA ASP A 84 10.94 10.95 -7.20
C ASP A 84 10.93 9.77 -8.19
N ASP A 85 9.78 9.50 -8.82
CA ASP A 85 9.54 8.39 -9.74
C ASP A 85 9.76 6.98 -9.14
N SER A 86 9.78 6.85 -7.82
CA SER A 86 9.85 5.59 -7.10
C SER A 86 8.52 5.31 -6.38
N ALA A 87 7.89 4.17 -6.68
CA ALA A 87 6.71 3.72 -5.94
C ALA A 87 7.04 3.08 -4.57
N ALA A 88 8.33 2.94 -4.22
CA ALA A 88 8.78 2.32 -2.97
C ALA A 88 9.10 3.33 -1.87
N THR A 89 9.44 4.56 -2.25
CA THR A 89 9.47 5.73 -1.37
C THR A 89 8.03 6.21 -1.20
N ASN A 90 7.69 6.74 -0.03
CA ASN A 90 6.29 7.01 0.29
C ASN A 90 6.12 8.04 1.40
N VAL A 91 4.88 8.49 1.50
CA VAL A 91 4.38 9.29 2.61
C VAL A 91 3.29 8.51 3.32
N GLU A 92 3.53 8.19 4.59
CA GLU A 92 2.53 7.69 5.53
C GLU A 92 1.69 8.86 6.04
N PHE A 93 0.38 8.75 5.89
CA PHE A 93 -0.54 9.70 6.48
C PHE A 93 -1.02 9.20 7.83
N TRP A 94 -0.93 10.07 8.85
CA TRP A 94 -1.34 9.79 10.24
C TRP A 94 -0.45 8.82 11.02
N TYR A 95 0.86 9.08 11.08
CA TYR A 95 1.83 8.27 11.84
C TYR A 95 1.64 8.28 13.37
N GLY A 96 0.82 9.19 13.90
CA GLY A 96 0.78 9.51 15.33
C GLY A 96 -0.08 8.59 16.19
N SER A 97 -1.05 7.87 15.61
CA SER A 97 -1.93 6.94 16.32
C SER A 97 -2.71 6.04 15.37
N GLU A 98 -3.38 5.02 15.89
CA GLU A 98 -4.25 4.12 15.13
C GLU A 98 -5.71 4.63 15.05
N ASN A 99 -5.95 5.89 15.44
CA ASN A 99 -7.26 6.54 15.32
C ASN A 99 -7.19 7.70 14.31
N PRO A 100 -7.22 7.41 13.01
CA PRO A 100 -6.98 8.38 11.96
C PRO A 100 -7.89 9.59 12.07
N GLN A 101 -7.28 10.77 11.88
CA GLN A 101 -8.00 11.97 11.49
C GLN A 101 -7.76 12.22 10.02
N ARG A 102 -8.62 13.02 9.41
CA ARG A 102 -8.55 13.30 7.98
C ARG A 102 -7.33 14.17 7.66
N VAL A 103 -6.29 13.55 7.10
CA VAL A 103 -5.05 14.18 6.62
C VAL A 103 -4.63 13.53 5.29
N GLY A 104 -3.77 14.21 4.53
CA GLY A 104 -3.39 13.80 3.18
C GLY A 104 -2.94 14.99 2.34
N PHE A 105 -3.16 14.93 1.03
CA PHE A 105 -2.84 16.01 0.10
C PHE A 105 -3.87 16.19 -1.00
N THR A 106 -3.88 17.38 -1.59
CA THR A 106 -4.53 17.69 -2.87
C THR A 106 -3.46 18.06 -3.89
N ALA A 107 -3.63 17.61 -5.14
CA ALA A 107 -2.73 17.95 -6.23
C ALA A 107 -3.43 18.00 -7.59
N ASN A 108 -2.75 18.61 -8.57
CA ASN A 108 -3.20 18.62 -9.96
C ASN A 108 -2.39 17.64 -10.83
N LEU A 109 -3.11 16.78 -11.55
CA LEU A 109 -2.60 15.89 -12.60
C LEU A 109 -3.05 16.45 -13.96
N GLY A 110 -2.28 17.41 -14.46
CA GLY A 110 -2.65 18.20 -15.64
C GLY A 110 -3.82 19.12 -15.31
N LYS A 111 -4.95 18.96 -16.03
CA LYS A 111 -6.20 19.70 -15.77
C LYS A 111 -7.08 19.07 -14.69
N ASN A 112 -6.73 17.88 -14.22
CA ASN A 112 -7.53 17.12 -13.25
C ASN A 112 -7.02 17.35 -11.84
N THR A 113 -7.91 17.29 -10.87
CA THR A 113 -7.56 17.40 -9.45
C THR A 113 -7.73 16.06 -8.77
N VAL A 114 -6.73 15.67 -7.99
CA VAL A 114 -6.73 14.48 -7.14
C VAL A 114 -6.55 14.92 -5.68
N LYS A 115 -7.26 14.27 -4.78
CA LYS A 115 -7.07 14.38 -3.35
C LYS A 115 -6.94 12.98 -2.78
N VAL A 116 -5.87 12.73 -2.01
CA VAL A 116 -5.63 11.43 -1.38
C VAL A 116 -5.52 11.66 0.13
N GLU A 117 -6.30 10.92 0.91
CA GLU A 117 -6.46 11.12 2.34
C GLU A 117 -6.54 9.80 3.12
N THR A 118 -6.31 9.88 4.42
CA THR A 118 -6.70 8.84 5.38
C THR A 118 -8.19 8.54 5.31
N VAL A 119 -8.52 7.30 5.64
CA VAL A 119 -9.90 6.84 5.85
C VAL A 119 -10.23 7.00 7.33
N VAL A 120 -11.40 7.57 7.63
CA VAL A 120 -11.93 7.70 9.00
C VAL A 120 -13.21 6.89 9.16
N GLN A 121 -13.77 6.83 10.38
CA GLN A 121 -14.94 6.01 10.67
C GLN A 121 -16.15 6.35 9.78
N GLU A 122 -16.35 7.62 9.43
CA GLU A 122 -17.45 8.05 8.56
C GLU A 122 -17.35 7.46 7.15
N ASP A 123 -16.12 7.22 6.66
CA ASP A 123 -15.89 6.63 5.35
C ASP A 123 -16.29 5.14 5.30
N TRP A 124 -16.26 4.44 6.44
CA TRP A 124 -16.73 3.05 6.52
C TRP A 124 -18.25 2.94 6.54
N GLN A 125 -18.94 3.98 7.02
CA GLN A 125 -20.40 4.02 7.00
C GLN A 125 -20.94 4.14 5.57
N ASP A 126 -20.15 4.72 4.65
CA ASP A 126 -20.38 4.60 3.22
C ASP A 126 -20.22 3.13 2.82
N GLU A 127 -21.33 2.52 2.42
CA GLU A 127 -21.39 1.13 2.00
C GLU A 127 -20.36 0.83 0.90
N LYS A 128 -19.98 1.83 0.09
CA LYS A 128 -18.97 1.68 -0.95
C LYS A 128 -17.64 1.13 -0.42
N LEU A 129 -17.11 1.67 0.68
CA LEU A 129 -15.84 1.21 1.24
C LEU A 129 -16.00 -0.16 1.90
N ALA A 130 -16.91 -0.28 2.87
CA ALA A 130 -17.05 -1.50 3.66
C ALA A 130 -17.39 -2.71 2.78
N LYS A 131 -18.31 -2.53 1.82
CA LYS A 131 -18.71 -3.58 0.89
C LYS A 131 -17.59 -3.88 -0.11
N GLY A 132 -17.00 -2.84 -0.71
CA GLY A 132 -15.92 -3.01 -1.70
C GLY A 132 -14.71 -3.74 -1.11
N TRP A 133 -14.34 -3.40 0.12
CA TRP A 133 -13.25 -4.06 0.83
C TRP A 133 -13.59 -5.52 1.14
N LEU A 134 -14.79 -5.80 1.68
CA LEU A 134 -15.20 -7.15 2.05
C LEU A 134 -15.33 -8.07 0.82
N ASP A 135 -15.96 -7.60 -0.25
CA ASP A 135 -16.06 -8.33 -1.52
C ASP A 135 -14.68 -8.62 -2.10
N GLY A 136 -13.79 -7.63 -2.11
CA GLY A 136 -12.43 -7.78 -2.60
C GLY A 136 -11.64 -8.80 -1.78
N PHE A 137 -11.76 -8.76 -0.45
CA PHE A 137 -11.09 -9.69 0.45
C PHE A 137 -11.57 -11.13 0.22
N LEU A 138 -12.90 -11.34 0.24
CA LEU A 138 -13.49 -12.66 0.03
C LEU A 138 -13.19 -13.21 -1.37
N GLY A 139 -13.20 -12.34 -2.39
CA GLY A 139 -12.87 -12.71 -3.76
C GLY A 139 -11.41 -13.10 -3.94
N ALA A 140 -10.47 -12.29 -3.44
CA ALA A 140 -9.03 -12.54 -3.54
C ALA A 140 -8.63 -13.85 -2.83
N TYR A 141 -9.31 -14.17 -1.73
CA TYR A 141 -8.95 -15.28 -0.86
C TYR A 141 -9.91 -16.46 -0.89
N ALA A 142 -10.85 -16.51 -1.83
CA ALA A 142 -11.86 -17.57 -1.92
C ALA A 142 -11.24 -18.99 -1.89
N SER A 143 -10.08 -19.19 -2.56
CA SER A 143 -9.39 -20.49 -2.60
C SER A 143 -8.66 -20.87 -1.30
N LEU A 144 -8.39 -19.88 -0.44
CA LEU A 144 -7.71 -20.07 0.84
C LEU A 144 -8.69 -20.08 2.00
N LEU A 145 -9.87 -19.48 1.89
CA LEU A 145 -10.87 -19.55 2.95
C LEU A 145 -11.39 -20.99 3.14
N PRO A 146 -11.74 -21.40 4.38
CA PRO A 146 -12.26 -22.75 4.63
C PRO A 146 -13.66 -22.96 4.04
N ALA A 147 -14.48 -21.91 4.00
CA ALA A 147 -15.80 -21.89 3.38
C ALA A 147 -16.18 -20.45 3.03
N SER A 148 -17.07 -20.28 2.04
CA SER A 148 -17.72 -18.99 1.79
C SER A 148 -18.71 -18.67 2.90
N PRO A 149 -18.80 -17.41 3.35
CA PRO A 149 -19.79 -17.01 4.34
C PRO A 149 -21.22 -17.21 3.81
N THR A 150 -22.15 -17.54 4.70
CA THR A 150 -23.59 -17.44 4.40
C THR A 150 -24.00 -15.98 4.20
N ALA A 151 -25.19 -15.73 3.64
CA ALA A 151 -25.70 -14.38 3.48
C ALA A 151 -25.80 -13.61 4.82
N ASP A 152 -26.25 -14.29 5.89
CA ASP A 152 -26.35 -13.68 7.22
C ASP A 152 -24.96 -13.36 7.82
N GLN A 153 -23.99 -14.28 7.64
CA GLN A 153 -22.61 -14.04 8.07
C GLN A 153 -21.98 -12.87 7.31
N TYR A 154 -22.19 -12.82 6.00
CA TYR A 154 -21.74 -11.71 5.16
C TYR A 154 -22.32 -10.39 5.63
N ASN A 155 -23.64 -10.32 5.86
CA ASN A 155 -24.30 -9.11 6.33
C ASN A 155 -23.78 -8.67 7.71
N LEU A 156 -23.53 -9.61 8.63
CA LEU A 156 -22.96 -9.30 9.95
C LEU A 156 -21.52 -8.75 9.85
N MET A 157 -20.69 -9.35 8.97
CA MET A 157 -19.34 -8.83 8.70
C MET A 157 -19.40 -7.41 8.12
N LEU A 158 -20.27 -7.19 7.12
CA LEU A 158 -20.46 -5.90 6.51
C LEU A 158 -20.93 -4.84 7.53
N ASP A 159 -21.92 -5.15 8.35
CA ASP A 159 -22.42 -4.25 9.39
C ASP A 159 -21.35 -3.91 10.44
N THR A 160 -20.51 -4.90 10.80
CA THR A 160 -19.39 -4.66 11.71
C THR A 160 -18.37 -3.70 11.09
N LEU A 161 -18.00 -3.89 9.83
CA LEU A 161 -17.10 -2.99 9.12
C LEU A 161 -17.69 -1.58 9.02
N LYS A 162 -18.98 -1.43 8.70
CA LYS A 162 -19.64 -0.11 8.66
C LYS A 162 -19.62 0.61 10.00
N THR A 163 -19.71 -0.14 11.10
CA THR A 163 -19.82 0.42 12.45
C THR A 163 -18.46 0.69 13.11
N LYS A 164 -17.47 -0.15 12.83
CA LYS A 164 -16.16 -0.12 13.53
C LYS A 164 -14.97 0.16 12.62
N GLY A 165 -15.16 0.03 11.31
CA GLY A 165 -14.07 0.04 10.34
C GLY A 165 -13.04 -1.07 10.59
N LEU A 166 -11.81 -0.81 10.15
CA LEU A 166 -10.63 -1.59 10.48
C LEU A 166 -9.62 -0.67 11.16
N TYR A 167 -9.22 -1.02 12.38
CA TYR A 167 -8.41 -0.16 13.24
C TYR A 167 -7.05 0.22 12.62
N SER A 168 -6.39 -0.73 11.95
CA SER A 168 -5.03 -0.59 11.39
C SER A 168 -5.01 -0.60 9.85
N ALA A 169 -5.94 0.14 9.24
CA ALA A 169 -6.06 0.25 7.79
C ALA A 169 -6.22 1.67 7.27
N GLY A 170 -6.29 2.67 8.16
CA GLY A 170 -6.65 4.06 7.82
C GLY A 170 -5.47 5.02 7.73
N ASP A 171 -4.25 4.51 7.83
CA ASP A 171 -2.95 5.19 7.84
C ASP A 171 -2.15 4.92 6.55
N PRO A 172 -2.70 5.22 5.36
CA PRO A 172 -2.13 4.77 4.10
C PRO A 172 -0.73 5.34 3.86
N ASN A 173 0.14 4.46 3.38
CA ASN A 173 1.44 4.77 2.82
C ASN A 173 1.32 4.99 1.30
N VAL A 174 1.37 6.23 0.82
CA VAL A 174 1.23 6.55 -0.62
C VAL A 174 2.60 6.75 -1.26
N GLY A 175 2.92 5.95 -2.27
CA GLY A 175 4.18 6.04 -3.02
C GLY A 175 4.06 6.90 -4.27
N ALA A 176 3.30 6.43 -5.26
CA ALA A 176 3.16 7.11 -6.55
C ALA A 176 1.69 7.37 -6.92
N VAL A 177 1.48 8.45 -7.67
CA VAL A 177 0.19 8.78 -8.29
C VAL A 177 0.42 9.20 -9.74
N ALA A 178 -0.30 8.56 -10.66
CA ALA A 178 -0.16 8.79 -12.08
C ALA A 178 -1.52 8.73 -12.80
N LEU A 179 -1.68 9.56 -13.83
CA LEU A 179 -2.87 9.57 -14.68
C LEU A 179 -2.45 9.38 -16.14
N ASP A 180 -2.95 8.32 -16.76
CA ASP A 180 -2.98 8.25 -18.23
C ASP A 180 -4.11 9.17 -18.72
N ASP A 181 -3.73 10.30 -19.32
CA ASP A 181 -4.66 11.33 -19.78
C ASP A 181 -5.39 10.97 -21.08
N GLN A 182 -4.94 9.92 -21.77
CA GLN A 182 -5.59 9.38 -22.98
C GLN A 182 -6.71 8.42 -22.60
N THR A 183 -6.46 7.54 -21.63
CA THR A 183 -7.43 6.52 -21.22
C THR A 183 -8.27 6.94 -20.01
N GLY A 184 -7.83 7.96 -19.26
CA GLY A 184 -8.44 8.35 -17.99
C GLY A 184 -8.12 7.41 -16.84
N LYS A 185 -7.12 6.53 -16.99
CA LYS A 185 -6.70 5.59 -15.95
C LYS A 185 -5.86 6.30 -14.89
N LEU A 186 -6.46 6.52 -13.72
CA LEU A 186 -5.77 6.94 -12.52
C LEU A 186 -5.16 5.70 -11.83
N GLN A 187 -3.87 5.77 -11.52
CA GLN A 187 -3.13 4.80 -10.72
C GLN A 187 -2.68 5.46 -9.42
N ILE A 188 -2.84 4.73 -8.32
CA ILE A 188 -2.29 5.08 -7.00
C ILE A 188 -1.58 3.84 -6.47
N ASP A 189 -0.30 3.99 -6.19
CA ASP A 189 0.52 2.94 -5.60
C ASP A 189 0.59 3.14 -4.08
N LEU A 190 0.10 2.15 -3.35
CA LEU A 190 0.20 2.10 -1.89
C LEU A 190 1.36 1.19 -1.50
N VAL A 191 2.18 1.66 -0.56
CA VAL A 191 3.25 0.87 0.04
C VAL A 191 2.72 0.14 1.26
N GLY A 192 3.23 -1.06 1.56
CA GLY A 192 2.80 -1.78 2.75
C GLY A 192 3.52 -3.10 2.95
N HIS A 193 2.82 -4.07 3.55
CA HIS A 193 3.39 -5.36 3.89
C HIS A 193 3.19 -6.40 2.78
N LEU A 194 4.27 -7.06 2.35
CA LEU A 194 4.15 -8.16 1.38
C LEU A 194 3.51 -9.41 1.99
N ASP A 195 3.70 -9.64 3.30
CA ASP A 195 3.00 -10.69 4.04
C ASP A 195 2.54 -10.18 5.40
N ARG A 196 1.24 -10.30 5.66
CA ARG A 196 0.59 -9.91 6.92
C ARG A 196 0.28 -11.10 7.81
N ALA A 197 0.60 -12.33 7.42
CA ALA A 197 0.32 -13.51 8.25
C ALA A 197 0.90 -13.39 9.67
N GLY A 198 2.12 -12.84 9.78
CA GLY A 198 2.79 -12.59 11.05
C GLY A 198 2.08 -11.60 11.97
N LEU A 199 1.10 -10.83 11.51
CA LEU A 199 0.28 -9.96 12.36
C LEU A 199 -0.80 -10.76 13.10
N TYR A 200 -1.34 -11.81 12.48
CA TYR A 200 -2.49 -12.55 12.98
C TYR A 200 -2.13 -13.87 13.68
N ILE A 201 -1.01 -14.48 13.33
CA ILE A 201 -0.54 -15.74 13.92
C ILE A 201 0.96 -15.70 14.23
N ASP A 202 1.44 -16.60 15.08
CA ASP A 202 2.88 -16.78 15.29
C ASP A 202 3.48 -17.67 14.18
N THR A 203 4.24 -17.05 13.27
CA THR A 203 4.86 -17.73 12.13
C THR A 203 6.23 -18.33 12.47
N ARG A 204 6.74 -18.13 13.69
CA ARG A 204 8.06 -18.64 14.09
C ARG A 204 7.97 -20.13 14.37
N GLN A 205 8.68 -20.93 13.59
CA GLN A 205 8.75 -22.39 13.82
C GLN A 205 9.52 -22.74 15.09
N THR A 206 10.50 -21.90 15.47
CA THR A 206 11.31 -22.06 16.68
C THR A 206 11.40 -20.77 17.47
N ILE A 207 11.57 -20.88 18.79
CA ILE A 207 11.86 -19.77 19.70
C ILE A 207 13.11 -20.09 20.54
N PRO A 208 13.83 -19.08 21.06
CA PRO A 208 14.89 -19.33 22.04
C PRO A 208 14.29 -19.97 23.29
N ASN A 209 14.94 -21.01 23.83
CA ASN A 209 14.48 -21.65 25.06
C ASN A 209 14.53 -20.65 26.23
N PRO A 210 13.37 -20.28 26.82
CA PRO A 210 13.34 -19.28 27.88
C PRO A 210 13.74 -19.86 29.25
N VAL A 211 13.84 -21.18 29.38
CA VAL A 211 14.09 -21.87 30.64
C VAL A 211 15.56 -21.69 31.02
N LYS A 212 15.85 -20.84 32.00
CA LYS A 212 17.22 -20.55 32.48
C LYS A 212 17.84 -21.70 33.29
N THR A 213 17.02 -22.44 34.04
CA THR A 213 17.47 -23.50 34.94
C THR A 213 16.54 -24.71 34.87
N ILE A 214 17.08 -25.89 35.15
CA ILE A 214 16.35 -27.17 35.20
C ILE A 214 16.65 -27.90 36.51
N ARG A 215 15.77 -28.83 36.91
CA ARG A 215 16.05 -29.76 38.00
C ARG A 215 16.72 -31.01 37.47
N GLN A 216 17.93 -31.29 37.92
CA GLN A 216 18.66 -32.52 37.63
C GLN A 216 19.06 -33.18 38.95
N ASN A 217 18.62 -34.41 39.18
CA ASN A 217 18.85 -35.16 40.43
C ASN A 217 18.47 -34.36 41.69
N GLY A 218 17.33 -33.66 41.64
CA GLY A 218 16.83 -32.84 42.76
C GLY A 218 17.52 -31.49 42.94
N LYS A 219 18.61 -31.20 42.22
CA LYS A 219 19.33 -29.91 42.26
C LYS A 219 18.90 -29.00 41.11
N ILE A 220 18.87 -27.70 41.37
CA ILE A 220 18.67 -26.67 40.32
C ILE A 220 20.03 -26.41 39.67
N VAL A 221 20.10 -26.61 38.36
CA VAL A 221 21.31 -26.39 37.54
C VAL A 221 20.99 -25.49 36.34
N PRO A 222 21.97 -24.75 35.77
CA PRO A 222 21.77 -24.02 34.53
C PRO A 222 21.25 -24.94 33.43
N ASN A 223 20.28 -24.46 32.66
CA ASN A 223 19.78 -25.22 31.52
C ASN A 223 20.81 -25.12 30.37
N PRO A 224 21.43 -26.23 29.93
CA PRO A 224 22.39 -26.20 28.83
C PRO A 224 21.77 -25.76 27.49
N THR A 225 20.44 -25.80 27.39
CA THR A 225 19.71 -25.36 26.19
C THR A 225 19.14 -23.95 26.31
N PHE A 226 19.41 -23.20 27.39
CA PHE A 226 18.94 -21.81 27.51
C PHE A 226 19.40 -20.98 26.32
N GLY A 227 18.46 -20.27 25.68
CA GLY A 227 18.72 -19.48 24.47
C GLY A 227 18.86 -20.30 23.17
N GLN A 228 18.97 -21.62 23.24
CA GLN A 228 19.00 -22.47 22.03
C GLN A 228 17.61 -22.55 21.38
N PRO A 229 17.51 -22.69 20.05
CA PRO A 229 16.22 -22.83 19.38
C PRO A 229 15.48 -24.10 19.82
N ILE A 230 14.21 -23.95 20.19
CA ILE A 230 13.27 -25.04 20.48
C ILE A 230 12.00 -24.87 19.63
N PRO A 231 11.24 -25.95 19.33
CA PRO A 231 9.96 -25.84 18.64
C PRO A 231 9.05 -24.84 19.35
N ASN A 232 8.45 -23.94 18.58
CA ASN A 232 7.54 -22.94 19.14
C ASN A 232 6.17 -23.59 19.42
N PRO A 233 5.74 -23.72 20.69
CA PRO A 233 4.43 -24.28 21.02
C PRO A 233 3.26 -23.42 20.53
N ASN A 234 3.54 -22.18 20.10
CA ASN A 234 2.56 -21.26 19.55
C ASN A 234 2.61 -21.15 18.02
N TYR A 235 3.45 -21.93 17.33
CA TYR A 235 3.49 -21.91 15.87
C TYR A 235 2.09 -22.13 15.27
N LEU A 236 1.69 -21.22 14.37
CA LEU A 236 0.37 -21.12 13.73
C LEU A 236 -0.81 -20.86 14.68
N LYS A 237 -0.57 -20.50 15.94
CA LYS A 237 -1.64 -20.06 16.84
C LYS A 237 -1.95 -18.58 16.64
N PRO A 238 -3.21 -18.16 16.84
CA PRO A 238 -3.59 -16.76 16.80
C PRO A 238 -2.77 -15.91 17.78
N LYS A 239 -2.40 -14.70 17.34
CA LYS A 239 -1.92 -13.65 18.22
C LYS A 239 -3.11 -12.93 18.84
N ASN A 240 -3.14 -12.81 20.16
CA ASN A 240 -4.15 -12.04 20.87
C ASN A 240 -3.77 -10.55 20.86
N ASP A 241 -3.76 -9.93 19.68
CA ASP A 241 -3.52 -8.49 19.53
C ASP A 241 -4.82 -7.80 19.13
N ALA A 242 -5.33 -6.95 20.02
CA ALA A 242 -6.58 -6.23 19.82
C ALA A 242 -6.55 -5.32 18.59
N ARG A 243 -5.36 -4.89 18.13
CA ARG A 243 -5.20 -4.03 16.93
C ARG A 243 -5.61 -4.71 15.63
N TYR A 244 -5.60 -6.04 15.62
CA TYR A 244 -5.90 -6.85 14.44
C TYR A 244 -7.24 -7.59 14.55
N ALA A 245 -7.96 -7.42 15.66
CA ALA A 245 -9.32 -7.91 15.81
C ALA A 245 -10.28 -6.95 15.10
N THR A 246 -11.12 -7.49 14.23
CA THR A 246 -12.18 -6.73 13.55
C THR A 246 -13.40 -6.54 14.46
N GLY A 247 -13.47 -7.33 15.53
CA GLY A 247 -14.62 -7.36 16.43
C GLY A 247 -15.82 -8.10 15.82
N ASN A 248 -15.62 -8.82 14.72
CA ASN A 248 -16.55 -9.78 14.14
C ASN A 248 -15.93 -11.18 14.16
N ILE A 249 -16.57 -12.11 14.87
CA ILE A 249 -16.01 -13.45 15.05
C ILE A 249 -15.80 -14.21 13.73
N PHE A 250 -16.66 -14.02 12.73
CA PHE A 250 -16.54 -14.70 11.44
C PHE A 250 -15.39 -14.15 10.62
N LEU A 251 -15.23 -12.82 10.58
CA LEU A 251 -14.13 -12.17 9.88
C LEU A 251 -12.79 -12.47 10.56
N ASP A 252 -12.74 -12.44 11.90
CA ASP A 252 -11.53 -12.78 12.67
C ASP A 252 -11.10 -14.23 12.42
N GLN A 253 -12.06 -15.17 12.41
CA GLN A 253 -11.79 -16.58 12.08
C GLN A 253 -11.31 -16.75 10.64
N ALA A 254 -11.92 -16.04 9.68
CA ALA A 254 -11.53 -16.08 8.28
C ALA A 254 -10.09 -15.58 8.08
N ILE A 255 -9.73 -14.47 8.72
CA ILE A 255 -8.39 -13.88 8.66
C ILE A 255 -7.34 -14.80 9.29
N VAL A 256 -7.61 -15.38 10.47
CA VAL A 256 -6.71 -16.34 11.11
C VAL A 256 -6.53 -17.61 10.27
N ALA A 257 -7.62 -18.14 9.70
CA ALA A 257 -7.57 -19.32 8.84
C ALA A 257 -6.77 -19.04 7.56
N LEU A 258 -6.96 -17.86 6.96
CA LEU A 258 -6.19 -17.38 5.82
C LEU A 258 -4.70 -17.28 6.14
N ALA A 259 -4.33 -16.58 7.23
CA ALA A 259 -2.94 -16.45 7.67
C ALA A 259 -2.30 -17.81 7.94
N THR A 260 -3.04 -18.76 8.52
CA THR A 260 -2.54 -20.12 8.77
C THR A 260 -2.24 -20.84 7.47
N LYS A 261 -3.19 -20.82 6.52
CA LYS A 261 -3.03 -21.47 5.23
C LYS A 261 -1.98 -20.80 4.36
N SER A 262 -1.83 -19.48 4.43
CA SER A 262 -0.83 -18.74 3.66
C SER A 262 0.57 -19.23 4.05
N VAL A 263 0.86 -19.32 5.37
CA VAL A 263 2.13 -19.85 5.89
C VAL A 263 2.33 -21.32 5.51
N GLN A 264 1.30 -22.16 5.67
CA GLN A 264 1.39 -23.58 5.34
C GLN A 264 1.64 -23.85 3.84
N GLN A 265 1.10 -23.01 2.96
CA GLN A 265 1.23 -23.15 1.51
C GLN A 265 2.41 -22.35 0.93
N GLY A 266 3.15 -21.61 1.76
CA GLY A 266 4.20 -20.71 1.28
C GLY A 266 3.67 -19.59 0.36
N LYS A 267 2.44 -19.14 0.60
CA LYS A 267 1.81 -18.01 -0.10
C LYS A 267 1.76 -16.81 0.82
N PHE A 268 1.94 -15.62 0.26
CA PHE A 268 1.81 -14.39 1.04
C PHE A 268 0.34 -14.06 1.33
N PHE A 269 0.09 -13.55 2.54
CA PHE A 269 -1.17 -12.89 2.86
C PHE A 269 -1.00 -11.38 2.62
N GLN A 270 -1.47 -10.92 1.46
CA GLN A 270 -1.33 -9.55 0.96
C GLN A 270 -2.60 -8.72 1.21
N MET A 271 -2.45 -7.56 1.86
CA MET A 271 -3.54 -6.62 2.07
C MET A 271 -2.97 -5.25 2.37
N SER A 272 -3.23 -4.28 1.50
CA SER A 272 -2.82 -2.90 1.71
C SER A 272 -3.60 -2.25 2.85
N GLU A 273 -3.11 -1.11 3.32
CA GLU A 273 -3.95 -0.08 3.93
C GLU A 273 -4.88 0.56 2.89
N ILE A 274 -5.69 1.51 3.32
CA ILE A 274 -6.76 2.09 2.52
C ILE A 274 -6.58 3.60 2.47
N ALA A 275 -6.57 4.15 1.26
CA ALA A 275 -6.62 5.58 1.05
C ALA A 275 -7.98 6.00 0.49
N LYS A 276 -8.53 7.11 0.98
CA LYS A 276 -9.64 7.80 0.33
C LYS A 276 -9.10 8.62 -0.83
N VAL A 277 -9.74 8.50 -1.99
CA VAL A 277 -9.33 9.17 -3.22
C VAL A 277 -10.49 10.00 -3.72
N THR A 278 -10.31 11.31 -3.90
CA THR A 278 -11.27 12.16 -4.60
C THR A 278 -10.66 12.64 -5.90
N PHE A 279 -11.16 12.15 -7.03
CA PHE A 279 -10.70 12.54 -8.36
C PHE A 279 -11.79 13.32 -9.09
N ASN A 280 -11.53 14.58 -9.44
CA ASN A 280 -12.50 15.48 -10.06
C ASN A 280 -13.86 15.51 -9.33
N GLY A 281 -13.84 15.46 -7.99
CA GLY A 281 -15.04 15.45 -7.14
C GLY A 281 -15.70 14.08 -6.93
N VAL A 282 -15.23 13.03 -7.60
CA VAL A 282 -15.71 11.65 -7.40
C VAL A 282 -14.87 10.97 -6.33
N VAL A 283 -15.53 10.50 -5.26
CA VAL A 283 -14.89 9.76 -4.18
C VAL A 283 -14.81 8.28 -4.51
N ASP A 284 -13.63 7.69 -4.36
CA ASP A 284 -13.31 6.27 -4.42
C ASP A 284 -12.35 5.90 -3.27
N TYR A 285 -12.04 4.61 -3.13
CA TYR A 285 -11.14 4.10 -2.10
C TYR A 285 -10.08 3.20 -2.75
N ALA A 286 -8.82 3.55 -2.56
CA ALA A 286 -7.69 2.76 -3.03
C ALA A 286 -7.29 1.73 -1.98
N PHE A 287 -7.32 0.45 -2.37
CA PHE A 287 -6.83 -0.69 -1.61
C PHE A 287 -6.61 -1.88 -2.55
N GLY A 288 -5.89 -2.90 -2.09
CA GLY A 288 -5.65 -4.11 -2.86
C GLY A 288 -5.25 -5.32 -2.01
N PHE A 289 -5.39 -6.50 -2.61
CA PHE A 289 -5.04 -7.80 -2.01
C PHE A 289 -3.98 -8.56 -2.83
N SER A 290 -3.34 -7.87 -3.77
CA SER A 290 -2.23 -8.38 -4.56
C SER A 290 -1.19 -7.30 -4.68
N ALA A 291 0.06 -7.67 -4.44
CA ALA A 291 1.19 -6.76 -4.48
C ALA A 291 2.39 -7.42 -5.15
N ILE A 292 3.29 -6.55 -5.63
CA ILE A 292 4.66 -6.92 -6.00
C ILE A 292 5.62 -6.52 -4.87
N ASP A 293 6.81 -7.12 -4.86
CA ASP A 293 7.87 -6.70 -3.95
C ASP A 293 8.31 -5.27 -4.29
N SER A 294 8.45 -4.42 -3.27
CA SER A 294 8.87 -3.01 -3.45
C SER A 294 10.37 -2.85 -3.71
N GLY A 295 11.18 -3.87 -3.40
CA GLY A 295 12.63 -3.76 -3.30
C GLY A 295 13.11 -2.97 -2.06
N ALA A 296 12.20 -2.53 -1.19
CA ALA A 296 12.48 -1.65 -0.06
C ALA A 296 12.09 -2.25 1.30
N PHE A 297 12.71 -1.75 2.37
CA PHE A 297 12.37 -2.11 3.74
C PHE A 297 12.54 -0.90 4.66
N ALA A 298 11.57 -0.66 5.54
CA ALA A 298 11.63 0.47 6.47
C ALA A 298 12.76 0.29 7.49
N ALA A 299 13.64 1.29 7.62
CA ALA A 299 14.80 1.18 8.51
C ALA A 299 14.43 1.23 10.00
N ASP A 300 13.29 1.84 10.35
CA ASP A 300 12.74 1.91 11.70
C ASP A 300 11.84 0.72 12.08
N ALA A 301 11.69 -0.27 11.18
CA ALA A 301 10.92 -1.47 11.46
C ALA A 301 11.45 -2.19 12.71
N SER A 302 10.55 -2.63 13.59
CA SER A 302 10.92 -3.34 14.81
C SER A 302 11.74 -4.61 14.51
N VAL A 303 12.51 -5.11 15.48
CA VAL A 303 13.28 -6.36 15.32
C VAL A 303 12.44 -7.59 14.99
N SER A 304 11.13 -7.55 15.29
CA SER A 304 10.17 -8.60 14.96
C SER A 304 9.41 -8.37 13.67
N ASP A 305 9.53 -7.17 13.09
CA ASP A 305 8.92 -6.83 11.82
C ASP A 305 9.83 -7.26 10.66
N THR A 306 9.23 -7.98 9.73
CA THR A 306 9.91 -8.54 8.57
C THR A 306 9.23 -8.17 7.26
N THR A 307 8.23 -7.28 7.29
CA THR A 307 7.43 -6.99 6.10
C THR A 307 7.07 -5.53 5.92
N SER A 308 7.36 -4.62 6.86
CA SER A 308 7.09 -3.19 6.64
C SER A 308 7.76 -2.65 5.38
N HIS A 309 6.94 -1.97 4.57
CA HIS A 309 7.31 -1.35 3.29
C HIS A 309 7.84 -2.29 2.20
N THR A 310 7.59 -3.59 2.31
CA THR A 310 8.07 -4.61 1.35
C THR A 310 7.18 -4.82 0.13
N ALA A 311 6.03 -4.15 0.04
CA ALA A 311 5.05 -4.35 -1.02
C ALA A 311 4.56 -3.05 -1.66
N ILE A 312 4.28 -3.13 -2.96
CA ILE A 312 3.56 -2.11 -3.74
C ILE A 312 2.21 -2.68 -4.19
N TYR A 313 1.13 -1.99 -3.83
CA TYR A 313 -0.25 -2.28 -4.20
C TYR A 313 -0.75 -1.22 -5.18
N SER A 314 -0.85 -1.57 -6.46
CA SER A 314 -1.31 -0.66 -7.50
C SER A 314 -2.82 -0.68 -7.63
N TRP A 315 -3.48 0.35 -7.11
CA TRP A 315 -4.90 0.59 -7.34
C TRP A 315 -5.11 1.37 -8.63
N ASN A 316 -6.07 0.94 -9.45
CA ASN A 316 -6.33 1.53 -10.76
C ASN A 316 -7.82 1.79 -10.96
N ARG A 317 -8.16 2.97 -11.46
CA ARG A 317 -9.54 3.34 -11.80
C ARG A 317 -9.58 4.16 -13.07
N THR A 318 -10.42 3.74 -14.02
CA THR A 318 -10.65 4.49 -15.26
C THR A 318 -11.82 5.45 -15.07
N TYR A 319 -11.55 6.74 -15.29
CA TYR A 319 -12.54 7.80 -15.29
C TYR A 319 -12.84 8.27 -16.70
N GLN A 320 -14.08 8.66 -16.94
CA GLN A 320 -14.41 9.40 -18.15
C GLN A 320 -13.88 10.83 -18.00
N LEU A 321 -12.80 11.14 -18.70
CA LEU A 321 -12.25 12.48 -18.72
C LEU A 321 -13.10 13.38 -19.63
N PRO A 322 -13.29 14.67 -19.27
CA PRO A 322 -13.88 15.62 -20.20
C PRO A 322 -13.01 15.68 -21.46
N PRO A 323 -13.60 15.81 -22.66
CA PRO A 323 -12.85 15.92 -23.91
C PRO A 323 -11.71 16.93 -23.74
N SER A 324 -10.51 16.61 -24.23
CA SER A 324 -9.51 17.66 -24.39
C SER A 324 -10.13 18.70 -25.30
N GLU A 325 -10.24 19.96 -24.86
CA GLU A 325 -10.54 21.03 -25.79
C GLU A 325 -9.51 20.92 -26.91
N SER A 326 -9.99 20.75 -28.14
CA SER A 326 -9.13 20.70 -29.32
C SER A 326 -8.39 22.02 -29.39
N VAL A 327 -7.15 22.06 -28.90
CA VAL A 327 -6.29 23.21 -29.12
C VAL A 327 -6.10 23.26 -30.64
N PRO A 328 -6.43 24.38 -31.32
CA PRO A 328 -6.24 24.47 -32.76
C PRO A 328 -4.78 24.11 -33.08
N GLU A 329 -4.57 23.12 -33.94
CA GLU A 329 -3.22 22.72 -34.31
C GLU A 329 -2.43 23.96 -34.77
N PRO A 330 -1.10 24.01 -34.53
CA PRO A 330 -0.27 25.14 -34.96
C PRO A 330 -0.46 25.48 -36.45
N SER A 331 -0.77 24.47 -37.28
CA SER A 331 -1.13 24.59 -38.70
C SER A 331 -2.44 25.37 -38.93
N ALA A 332 -3.48 25.14 -38.12
CA ALA A 332 -4.74 25.89 -38.17
C ALA A 332 -4.53 27.35 -37.73
N MET A 333 -3.67 27.60 -36.73
CA MET A 333 -3.28 28.96 -36.35
C MET A 333 -2.45 29.64 -37.44
N LEU A 334 -1.47 28.95 -38.03
CA LEU A 334 -0.67 29.48 -39.15
C LEU A 334 -1.55 29.76 -40.37
N GLY A 335 -2.54 28.92 -40.66
CA GLY A 335 -3.54 29.16 -41.70
C GLY A 335 -4.35 30.44 -41.46
N LEU A 336 -4.81 30.67 -40.23
CA LEU A 336 -5.53 31.90 -39.87
C LEU A 336 -4.65 33.16 -39.95
N ILE A 337 -3.39 33.08 -39.53
CA ILE A 337 -2.41 34.18 -39.66
C ILE A 337 -2.14 34.46 -41.15
N SER A 338 -2.02 33.43 -41.97
CA SER A 338 -1.80 33.55 -43.42
C SER A 338 -2.98 34.22 -44.11
N VAL A 339 -4.22 33.81 -43.80
CA VAL A 339 -5.45 34.39 -44.35
C VAL A 339 -5.62 35.84 -43.88
N GLY A 340 -5.37 36.12 -42.60
CA GLY A 340 -5.40 37.49 -42.06
C GLY A 340 -4.38 38.41 -42.73
N GLY A 341 -3.15 37.93 -42.93
CA GLY A 341 -2.09 38.66 -43.64
C GLY A 341 -2.46 38.97 -45.09
N PHE A 342 -3.09 38.02 -45.80
CA PHE A 342 -3.52 38.20 -47.19
C PHE A 342 -4.62 39.27 -47.34
N LEU A 343 -5.61 39.28 -46.42
CA LEU A 343 -6.70 40.27 -46.43
C LEU A 343 -6.21 41.69 -46.13
N VAL A 344 -5.27 41.85 -45.20
CA VAL A 344 -4.64 43.15 -44.89
C VAL A 344 -3.77 43.63 -46.05
N GLY A 345 -3.00 42.73 -46.67
CA GLY A 345 -2.21 43.02 -47.88
C GLY A 345 -3.09 43.51 -49.03
N LYS A 346 -4.19 42.80 -49.33
CA LYS A 346 -5.14 43.16 -50.39
C LYS A 346 -5.80 44.53 -50.15
N ARG A 347 -6.18 44.85 -48.90
CA ARG A 347 -6.71 46.18 -48.53
C ARG A 347 -5.70 47.30 -48.69
N LYS A 348 -4.41 47.07 -48.44
CA LYS A 348 -3.36 48.08 -48.68
C LYS A 348 -3.11 48.33 -50.17
N MET A 349 -3.18 47.29 -51.01
CA MET A 349 -3.03 47.45 -52.46
C MET A 349 -4.20 48.20 -53.10
N LEU A 350 -5.43 47.95 -52.65
CA LEU A 350 -6.64 48.65 -53.13
C LEU A 350 -6.76 50.11 -52.65
N LYS A 351 -5.95 50.55 -51.68
CA LYS A 351 -5.88 51.97 -51.25
C LYS A 351 -4.76 52.76 -51.93
N LYS A 352 -3.89 52.09 -52.69
CA LYS A 352 -2.75 52.70 -53.42
C LYS A 352 -2.96 52.74 -54.94
N ALA A 353 -4.02 52.11 -55.44
CA ALA A 353 -4.61 52.37 -56.75
C ALA A 353 -5.77 53.35 -56.55
#